data_AF-A0A6I7X083-F1
#
_entry.id   AF-A0A6I7X083-F1
#
_cell.length_a   1.000
_cell.length_b   1.000
_cell.length_c   1.000
_cell.angle_alpha   90.00
_cell.angle_beta   90.00
_cell.angle_gamma   90.00
#
_symmetry.space_group_name_H-M   'P 1'
#
loop_
_entity.id
_entity.type
_entity.pdbx_description
1 polymer ?
#
loop_
_entity_poly.entity_id
_entity_poly.type
_entity_poly.pdbx_seq_one_letter_code
_entity_poly.pdbx_strand_id
1 'polypeptide(L)'
;LSIQIQLQHGFNVIQGQQKNIAHKPLLHHLVDPYEVLFYSLIFYWCDVLSLSNEYDERFLDRLKTFCFQADKVGALLYAAVGATLLQKLGMQDNKIKRLAVKYKNAPCIHLVDLVPRVEKWERALMALTQINSSETDSNSGAVSVESRMVWLLSLNGNYASIEPREQKIGKSGRWTKGRPVALKRLVNERDSFDYLTDQDNRICNQIEVEYEQSYYNYGRTEHFSLENDALIAAIGHPHVYWANAEKYDTPITINKSEPQLLSEVS
;
A
#
# COMPACT_ATOMS: atom_id res chain seq x y z
N LEU A 1 2.17 22.67 3.50
CA LEU A 1 1.35 21.45 3.68
C LEU A 1 2.25 20.37 4.27
N SER A 2 1.79 19.61 5.26
CA SER A 2 2.60 18.54 5.87
C SER A 2 2.99 17.49 4.80
N ILE A 3 4.25 17.06 4.81
CA ILE A 3 4.80 15.99 3.95
C ILE A 3 3.94 14.72 3.98
N GLN A 4 3.28 14.44 5.11
CA GLN A 4 2.38 13.32 5.30
C GLN A 4 1.17 13.35 4.36
N ILE A 5 0.60 14.52 4.11
CA ILE A 5 -0.56 14.67 3.21
C ILE A 5 -0.16 14.34 1.78
N GLN A 6 1.04 14.76 1.37
CA GLN A 6 1.52 14.56 0.01
C GLN A 6 2.03 13.14 -0.23
N LEU A 7 2.58 12.48 0.79
CA LEU A 7 2.81 11.03 0.78
C LEU A 7 1.50 10.26 0.61
N GLN A 8 0.43 10.67 1.31
CA GLN A 8 -0.90 10.05 1.16
C GLN A 8 -1.44 10.23 -0.27
N HIS A 9 -1.34 11.43 -0.84
CA HIS A 9 -1.73 11.66 -2.23
C HIS A 9 -0.86 10.88 -3.22
N GLY A 10 0.46 10.82 -2.97
CA GLY A 10 1.43 9.94 -3.63
C GLY A 10 0.91 8.52 -3.74
N PHE A 11 0.67 7.95 -2.57
CA PHE A 11 0.16 6.61 -2.41
C PHE A 11 -1.17 6.39 -3.17
N ASN A 12 -2.12 7.31 -3.03
CA ASN A 12 -3.40 7.20 -3.72
C ASN A 12 -3.27 7.23 -5.26
N VAL A 13 -2.32 8.00 -5.81
CA VAL A 13 -2.05 8.00 -7.26
C VAL A 13 -1.42 6.70 -7.71
N ILE A 14 -0.46 6.17 -6.95
CA ILE A 14 0.19 4.89 -7.23
C ILE A 14 -0.84 3.75 -7.23
N GLN A 15 -1.81 3.79 -6.30
CA GLN A 15 -2.90 2.81 -6.20
C GLN A 15 -4.04 3.02 -7.22
N GLY A 16 -3.91 4.00 -8.13
CA GLY A 16 -4.96 4.32 -9.12
C GLY A 16 -6.23 4.96 -8.54
N GLN A 17 -6.27 5.22 -7.22
CA GLN A 17 -7.40 5.82 -6.51
C GLN A 17 -7.54 7.33 -6.77
N GLN A 18 -6.46 7.98 -7.24
CA GLN A 18 -6.47 9.37 -7.68
C GLN A 18 -5.84 9.51 -9.07
N LYS A 19 -6.45 10.34 -9.92
CA LYS A 19 -5.97 10.58 -11.29
C LYS A 19 -4.59 11.25 -11.34
N ASN A 20 -4.29 12.15 -10.41
CA ASN A 20 -3.06 12.94 -10.42
C ASN A 20 -2.80 13.59 -9.04
N ILE A 21 -1.54 13.95 -8.79
CA ILE A 21 -1.12 14.85 -7.73
C ILE A 21 -0.91 16.25 -8.30
N ALA A 22 -1.55 17.23 -7.68
CA ALA A 22 -1.26 18.64 -7.93
C ALA A 22 0.15 19.00 -7.41
N HIS A 23 1.17 18.83 -8.24
CA HIS A 23 2.57 19.09 -7.87
C HIS A 23 2.99 20.55 -8.11
N LYS A 24 2.52 21.19 -9.19
CA LYS A 24 2.92 22.54 -9.62
C LYS A 24 2.84 23.65 -8.54
N PRO A 25 1.76 23.79 -7.75
CA PRO A 25 1.69 24.84 -6.73
C PRO A 25 2.65 24.60 -5.56
N LEU A 26 3.12 23.37 -5.35
CA LEU A 26 3.99 23.01 -4.23
C LEU A 26 5.47 23.26 -4.53
N LEU A 27 5.88 23.15 -5.80
CA LEU A 27 7.29 23.24 -6.20
C LEU A 27 7.96 24.52 -5.70
N HIS A 28 7.27 25.66 -5.64
CA HIS A 28 7.86 26.95 -5.27
C HIS A 28 8.08 27.12 -3.75
N HIS A 29 7.34 26.37 -2.92
CA HIS A 29 7.38 26.55 -1.46
C HIS A 29 8.32 25.58 -0.75
N LEU A 30 8.82 24.55 -1.45
CA LEU A 30 9.75 23.57 -0.91
C LEU A 30 11.17 24.15 -0.95
N VAL A 31 11.69 24.50 0.22
CA VAL A 31 13.03 25.09 0.39
C VAL A 31 13.94 24.18 1.21
N ASP A 32 13.37 23.33 2.08
CA ASP A 32 14.13 22.35 2.83
C ASP A 32 14.75 21.30 1.88
N PRO A 33 16.05 20.98 2.03
CA PRO A 33 16.70 20.02 1.15
C PRO A 33 15.97 18.67 1.12
N TYR A 34 15.66 18.10 2.29
CA TYR A 34 15.09 16.76 2.37
C TYR A 34 13.64 16.74 1.89
N GLU A 35 12.87 17.80 2.12
CA GLU A 35 11.59 17.96 1.45
C GLU A 35 11.76 17.89 -0.08
N VAL A 36 12.69 18.67 -0.66
CA VAL A 36 12.94 18.63 -2.11
C VAL A 36 13.28 17.20 -2.58
N LEU A 37 14.09 16.44 -1.83
CA LEU A 37 14.41 15.05 -2.16
C LEU A 37 13.17 14.13 -2.13
N PHE A 38 12.42 14.14 -1.03
CA PHE A 38 11.27 13.26 -0.86
C PHE A 38 10.15 13.58 -1.85
N TYR A 39 9.87 14.86 -2.09
CA TYR A 39 8.91 15.26 -3.10
C TYR A 39 9.37 14.88 -4.51
N SER A 40 10.67 14.96 -4.80
CA SER A 40 11.19 14.49 -6.09
C SER A 40 10.96 12.99 -6.29
N LEU A 41 11.14 12.17 -5.25
CA LEU A 41 10.86 10.73 -5.30
C LEU A 41 9.37 10.46 -5.53
N ILE A 42 8.49 11.07 -4.73
CA ILE A 42 7.03 10.90 -4.85
C ILE A 42 6.57 11.25 -6.26
N PHE A 43 7.01 12.39 -6.78
CA PHE A 43 6.59 12.85 -8.10
C PHE A 43 7.21 12.02 -9.24
N TYR A 44 8.39 11.46 -9.03
CA TYR A 44 8.98 10.50 -9.96
C TYR A 44 8.17 9.20 -10.02
N TRP A 45 7.83 8.61 -8.87
CA TRP A 45 7.01 7.40 -8.81
C TRP A 45 5.62 7.59 -9.40
N CYS A 46 5.05 8.79 -9.25
CA CYS A 46 3.76 9.14 -9.84
C CYS A 46 3.83 9.51 -11.32
N ASP A 47 5.00 9.48 -11.94
CA ASP A 47 5.21 9.88 -13.34
C ASP A 47 4.66 11.29 -13.66
N VAL A 48 4.93 12.26 -12.77
CA VAL A 48 4.49 13.66 -12.94
C VAL A 48 5.64 14.65 -13.14
N LEU A 49 6.89 14.28 -12.81
CA LEU A 49 8.07 15.09 -13.13
C LEU A 49 8.47 14.93 -14.60
N SER A 50 8.71 16.05 -15.28
CA SER A 50 9.32 16.05 -16.61
C SER A 50 10.33 17.18 -16.76
N LEU A 51 11.51 16.88 -17.33
CA LEU A 51 12.48 17.90 -17.73
C LEU A 51 11.98 18.80 -18.88
N SER A 52 10.89 18.44 -19.56
CA SER A 52 10.31 19.25 -20.63
C SER A 52 9.47 20.43 -20.14
N ASN A 53 9.26 20.55 -18.83
CA ASN A 53 8.42 21.58 -18.21
C ASN A 53 9.30 22.51 -17.36
N GLU A 54 9.28 23.82 -17.64
CA GLU A 54 10.13 24.83 -16.99
C GLU A 54 9.98 24.85 -15.45
N TYR A 55 8.77 24.61 -14.94
CA TYR A 55 8.53 24.56 -13.49
C TYR A 55 9.24 23.39 -12.81
N ASP A 56 9.23 22.23 -13.47
CA ASP A 56 9.84 21.01 -12.95
C ASP A 56 11.37 21.09 -13.09
N GLU A 57 11.87 21.66 -14.19
CA GLU A 57 13.29 21.91 -14.39
C GLU A 57 13.89 22.77 -13.27
N ARG A 58 13.25 23.89 -12.91
CA ARG A 58 13.69 24.75 -11.79
C ARG A 58 13.66 24.03 -10.44
N PHE A 59 12.73 23.10 -10.25
CA PHE A 59 12.69 22.27 -9.05
C PHE A 59 13.82 21.23 -9.04
N LEU A 60 14.08 20.57 -10.17
CA LEU A 60 15.16 19.61 -10.31
C LEU A 60 16.55 20.26 -10.25
N ASP A 61 16.70 21.51 -10.66
CA ASP A 61 17.93 22.28 -10.47
C ASP A 61 18.22 22.58 -8.99
N ARG A 62 17.19 22.75 -8.16
CA ARG A 62 17.36 22.82 -6.70
C ARG A 62 17.82 21.49 -6.13
N LEU A 63 17.17 20.38 -6.53
CA LEU A 63 17.60 19.04 -6.14
C LEU A 63 19.08 18.81 -6.51
N LYS A 64 19.47 19.17 -7.74
CA LYS A 64 20.86 19.10 -8.24
C LYS A 64 21.82 19.92 -7.37
N THR A 65 21.44 21.15 -7.03
CA THR A 65 22.25 22.01 -6.16
C THR A 65 22.48 21.36 -4.80
N PHE A 66 21.44 20.81 -4.18
CA PHE A 66 21.55 20.09 -2.92
C PHE A 66 22.35 18.78 -3.05
N CYS A 67 22.28 18.07 -4.18
CA CYS A 67 23.13 16.90 -4.43
C CYS A 67 24.62 17.25 -4.35
N PHE A 68 25.03 18.37 -4.96
CA PHE A 68 26.42 18.81 -4.91
C PHE A 68 26.85 19.27 -3.52
N GLN A 69 25.95 19.87 -2.75
CA GLN A 69 26.24 20.24 -1.36
C GLN A 69 26.37 18.99 -0.48
N ALA A 70 25.44 18.02 -0.64
CA ALA A 70 25.44 16.76 0.07
C ALA A 70 26.74 15.96 -0.15
N ASP A 71 27.25 15.93 -1.40
CA ASP A 71 28.52 15.27 -1.70
C ASP A 71 29.71 15.90 -0.95
N LYS A 72 29.75 17.24 -0.88
CA LYS A 72 30.83 17.97 -0.19
C LYS A 72 30.85 17.71 1.31
N VAL A 73 29.67 17.58 1.94
CA VAL A 73 29.53 17.42 3.39
C VAL A 73 29.41 15.96 3.83
N GLY A 74 29.43 15.01 2.89
CA GLY A 74 29.34 13.57 3.17
C GLY A 74 27.93 13.08 3.52
N ALA A 75 26.88 13.81 3.16
CA ALA A 75 25.49 13.37 3.32
C ALA A 75 25.12 12.30 2.27
N LEU A 76 25.59 11.07 2.51
CA LEU A 76 25.52 9.94 1.59
C LEU A 76 24.12 9.71 1.01
N LEU A 77 23.09 9.66 1.86
CA LEU A 77 21.70 9.42 1.47
C LEU A 77 21.25 10.39 0.37
N TYR A 78 21.46 11.69 0.60
CA TYR A 78 21.00 12.72 -0.32
C TYR A 78 21.78 12.69 -1.62
N ALA A 79 23.11 12.62 -1.54
CA ALA A 79 23.98 12.64 -2.72
C ALA A 79 23.72 11.42 -3.63
N ALA A 80 23.58 10.23 -3.04
CA ALA A 80 23.36 8.99 -3.78
C ALA A 80 21.96 8.93 -4.41
N VAL A 81 20.91 9.16 -3.61
CA VAL A 81 19.52 9.07 -4.07
C VAL A 81 19.21 10.17 -5.07
N GLY A 82 19.59 11.41 -4.76
CA GLY A 82 19.30 12.56 -5.62
C GLY A 82 20.02 12.48 -6.98
N ALA A 83 21.31 12.09 -7.01
CA ALA A 83 22.04 11.96 -8.27
C ALA A 83 21.48 10.84 -9.16
N THR A 84 21.15 9.69 -8.55
CA THR A 84 20.56 8.56 -9.25
C THR A 84 19.19 8.92 -9.83
N LEU A 85 18.35 9.60 -9.04
CA LEU A 85 17.05 10.07 -9.48
C LEU A 85 17.15 11.05 -10.66
N LEU A 86 18.03 12.04 -10.58
CA LEU A 86 18.27 13.00 -11.66
C LEU A 86 18.76 12.33 -12.95
N GLN A 87 19.60 11.29 -12.83
CA GLN A 87 20.04 10.50 -13.98
C GLN A 87 18.87 9.73 -14.61
N LYS A 88 18.00 9.10 -13.79
CA LYS A 88 16.81 8.37 -14.28
C LYS A 88 15.78 9.27 -14.94
N LEU A 89 15.68 10.53 -14.50
CA LEU A 89 14.86 11.55 -15.16
C LEU A 89 15.44 12.03 -16.50
N GLY A 90 16.66 11.63 -16.84
CA GLY A 90 17.31 11.96 -18.12
C GLY A 90 18.13 13.25 -18.08
N MET A 91 18.48 13.77 -16.90
CA MET A 91 19.23 15.02 -16.77
C MET A 91 20.62 14.89 -17.42
N GLN A 92 20.89 15.75 -18.40
CA GLN A 92 22.16 15.78 -19.13
C GLN A 92 23.19 16.66 -18.42
N ASP A 93 23.61 16.27 -17.21
CA ASP A 93 24.70 16.93 -16.47
C ASP A 93 25.84 15.95 -16.15
N ASN A 94 27.06 16.28 -16.60
CA ASN A 94 28.23 15.40 -16.44
C ASN A 94 28.65 15.22 -14.98
N LYS A 95 28.44 16.21 -14.11
CA LYS A 95 28.76 16.08 -12.68
C LYS A 95 27.76 15.16 -12.00
N ILE A 96 26.46 15.27 -12.32
CA ILE A 96 25.44 14.34 -11.82
C ILE A 96 25.72 12.91 -12.29
N LYS A 97 26.07 12.71 -13.58
CA LYS A 97 26.46 11.38 -14.08
C LYS A 97 27.63 10.79 -13.31
N ARG A 98 28.68 11.58 -13.03
CA ARG A 98 29.82 11.15 -12.21
C ARG A 98 29.40 10.82 -10.78
N LEU A 99 28.49 11.59 -10.21
CA LEU A 99 28.01 11.39 -8.84
C LEU A 99 27.16 10.12 -8.71
N ALA A 100 26.26 9.87 -9.67
CA ALA A 100 25.50 8.63 -9.74
C ALA A 100 26.43 7.41 -9.88
N VAL A 101 27.47 7.50 -10.73
CA VAL A 101 28.49 6.43 -10.84
C VAL A 101 29.29 6.25 -9.55
N LYS A 102 29.65 7.33 -8.86
CA LYS A 102 30.37 7.29 -7.58
C LYS A 102 29.57 6.53 -6.51
N TYR A 103 28.25 6.74 -6.46
CA TYR A 103 27.37 6.15 -5.45
C TYR A 103 26.56 4.95 -5.95
N LYS A 104 26.93 4.35 -7.08
CA LYS A 104 26.18 3.25 -7.72
C LYS A 104 25.97 2.00 -6.84
N ASN A 105 26.75 1.85 -5.76
CA ASN A 105 26.68 0.73 -4.82
C ASN A 105 26.31 1.20 -3.40
N ALA A 106 25.83 2.44 -3.23
CA ALA A 106 25.42 2.91 -1.90
C ALA A 106 24.12 2.19 -1.47
N PRO A 107 23.98 1.78 -0.20
CA PRO A 107 22.85 0.95 0.25
C PRO A 107 21.49 1.65 0.11
N CYS A 108 21.49 2.98 0.01
CA CYS A 108 20.29 3.79 -0.10
C CYS A 108 19.80 4.01 -1.54
N ILE A 109 20.53 3.60 -2.58
CA ILE A 109 20.12 3.84 -3.98
C ILE A 109 18.81 3.14 -4.33
N HIS A 110 18.52 2.01 -3.69
CA HIS A 110 17.29 1.24 -3.89
C HIS A 110 16.03 2.04 -3.53
N LEU A 111 16.16 3.11 -2.73
CA LEU A 111 15.04 4.01 -2.45
C LEU A 111 14.48 4.64 -3.72
N VAL A 112 15.29 4.87 -4.76
CA VAL A 112 14.79 5.43 -6.04
C VAL A 112 13.78 4.49 -6.69
N ASP A 113 13.96 3.17 -6.53
CA ASP A 113 13.16 2.11 -7.14
C ASP A 113 12.21 1.42 -6.16
N LEU A 114 12.06 1.97 -4.95
CA LEU A 114 11.23 1.39 -3.90
C LEU A 114 9.77 1.21 -4.34
N VAL A 115 9.29 2.14 -5.16
CA VAL A 115 7.95 2.09 -5.76
C VAL A 115 8.11 1.97 -7.28
N PRO A 116 7.53 0.93 -7.90
CA PRO A 116 7.55 0.79 -9.35
C PRO A 116 6.82 1.99 -9.98
N ARG A 117 7.46 2.60 -10.98
CA ARG A 117 6.85 3.69 -11.75
C ARG A 117 5.71 3.13 -12.58
N VAL A 118 4.47 3.36 -12.13
CA VAL A 118 3.29 3.00 -12.92
C VAL A 118 3.18 4.01 -14.06
N GLU A 119 3.12 3.55 -15.31
CA GLU A 119 3.00 4.48 -16.44
C GLU A 119 1.57 5.05 -16.55
N LYS A 120 1.41 6.23 -17.15
CA LYS A 120 0.07 6.88 -17.29
C LYS A 120 -0.96 5.98 -17.96
N TRP A 121 -0.57 5.19 -18.96
CA TRP A 121 -1.47 4.26 -19.65
C TRP A 121 -1.83 3.06 -18.78
N GLU A 122 -0.89 2.56 -17.98
CA GLU A 122 -1.12 1.44 -17.05
C GLU A 122 -2.08 1.89 -15.93
N ARG A 123 -1.91 3.12 -15.41
CA ARG A 123 -2.88 3.74 -14.49
C ARG A 123 -4.26 3.92 -15.12
N ALA A 124 -4.33 4.37 -16.38
CA ALA A 124 -5.60 4.53 -17.08
C ALA A 124 -6.30 3.18 -17.28
N LEU A 125 -5.53 2.13 -17.59
CA LEU A 125 -6.02 0.77 -17.70
C LEU A 125 -6.52 0.24 -16.36
N MET A 126 -5.76 0.42 -15.28
CA MET A 126 -6.20 0.05 -13.92
C MET A 126 -7.51 0.76 -13.52
N ALA A 127 -7.61 2.07 -13.79
CA ALA A 127 -8.82 2.84 -13.54
C ALA A 127 -10.01 2.33 -14.38
N LEU A 128 -9.79 1.96 -15.65
CA LEU A 128 -10.83 1.37 -16.51
C LEU A 128 -11.24 -0.03 -16.04
N THR A 129 -10.30 -0.86 -15.58
CA THR A 129 -10.63 -2.18 -15.02
C THR A 129 -11.47 -2.08 -13.75
N GLN A 130 -11.21 -1.08 -12.90
CA GLN A 130 -12.03 -0.82 -11.70
C GLN A 130 -13.46 -0.35 -12.05
N ILE A 131 -13.63 0.36 -13.16
CA ILE A 131 -14.95 0.74 -13.67
C ILE A 131 -15.69 -0.49 -14.21
N ASN A 132 -15.02 -1.36 -14.97
CA ASN A 132 -15.65 -2.56 -15.56
C ASN A 132 -15.94 -3.66 -14.53
N SER A 133 -15.13 -3.80 -13.47
CA SER A 133 -15.43 -4.70 -12.36
C SER A 133 -16.67 -4.26 -11.57
N SER A 134 -17.09 -3.00 -11.70
CA SER A 134 -18.32 -2.51 -11.08
C SER A 134 -19.60 -2.99 -11.78
N GLU A 135 -19.51 -3.50 -13.02
CA GLU A 135 -20.67 -3.91 -13.82
C GLU A 135 -20.85 -5.44 -13.95
N THR A 136 -19.87 -6.25 -13.54
CA THR A 136 -19.90 -7.71 -13.86
C THR A 136 -20.29 -8.64 -12.70
N ASP A 137 -20.48 -8.14 -11.47
CA ASP A 137 -20.90 -8.98 -10.33
C ASP A 137 -22.41 -8.87 -10.04
N SER A 138 -23.23 -8.99 -11.09
CA SER A 138 -24.69 -9.13 -10.96
C SER A 138 -25.17 -10.50 -11.43
N ASN A 139 -24.49 -11.58 -11.01
CA ASN A 139 -25.06 -12.92 -11.10
C ASN A 139 -24.42 -13.92 -10.11
N SER A 140 -24.89 -13.88 -8.88
CA SER A 140 -24.92 -15.05 -7.97
C SER A 140 -26.01 -14.82 -6.92
N GLY A 141 -26.72 -15.89 -6.58
CA GLY A 141 -28.04 -15.90 -5.92
C GLY A 141 -28.25 -14.93 -4.77
N ALA A 142 -29.49 -14.44 -4.68
CA ALA A 142 -29.98 -13.55 -3.63
C ALA A 142 -29.66 -14.08 -2.23
N VAL A 143 -28.61 -13.52 -1.66
CA VAL A 143 -28.22 -13.60 -0.26
C VAL A 143 -28.51 -12.23 0.35
N SER A 144 -28.99 -12.20 1.60
CA SER A 144 -29.53 -11.00 2.23
C SER A 144 -28.58 -9.80 2.12
N VAL A 145 -28.89 -8.86 1.20
CA VAL A 145 -28.06 -7.71 0.79
C VAL A 145 -27.80 -6.71 1.93
N GLU A 146 -28.34 -6.97 3.11
CA GLU A 146 -28.25 -6.08 4.26
C GLU A 146 -27.02 -6.33 5.14
N SER A 147 -26.36 -7.49 5.02
CA SER A 147 -25.19 -7.84 5.84
C SER A 147 -24.05 -8.38 4.99
N ARG A 148 -22.80 -8.14 5.40
CA ARG A 148 -21.60 -8.70 4.77
C ARG A 148 -20.50 -8.94 5.79
N MET A 149 -19.60 -9.87 5.49
CA MET A 149 -18.34 -10.00 6.21
C MET A 149 -17.29 -9.06 5.61
N VAL A 150 -16.50 -8.43 6.48
CA VAL A 150 -15.26 -7.75 6.09
C VAL A 150 -14.12 -8.18 6.99
N TRP A 151 -12.90 -8.14 6.47
CA TRP A 151 -11.70 -8.60 7.16
C TRP A 151 -10.75 -7.43 7.40
N LEU A 152 -10.40 -7.17 8.65
CA LEU A 152 -9.51 -6.08 9.03
C LEU A 152 -8.08 -6.57 9.16
N LEU A 153 -7.21 -6.13 8.25
CA LEU A 153 -5.78 -6.43 8.26
C LEU A 153 -5.02 -5.49 9.20
N SER A 154 -4.20 -6.08 10.08
CA SER A 154 -3.20 -5.40 10.89
C SER A 154 -1.81 -5.94 10.59
N LEU A 155 -0.81 -5.06 10.56
CA LEU A 155 0.60 -5.43 10.40
C LEU A 155 1.37 -4.96 11.64
N ASN A 156 2.02 -5.88 12.32
CA ASN A 156 2.82 -5.65 13.52
C ASN A 156 4.22 -6.25 13.34
N GLY A 157 5.14 -5.46 12.79
CA GLY A 157 6.49 -5.93 12.47
C GLY A 157 6.44 -7.03 11.40
N ASN A 158 6.90 -8.23 11.78
CA ASN A 158 6.90 -9.41 10.90
C ASN A 158 5.60 -10.23 10.95
N TYR A 159 4.62 -9.80 11.76
CA TYR A 159 3.35 -10.51 11.91
C TYR A 159 2.23 -9.74 11.25
N ALA A 160 1.35 -10.46 10.59
CA ALA A 160 0.14 -9.94 9.99
C ALA A 160 -1.05 -10.73 10.53
N SER A 161 -2.13 -10.03 10.87
CA SER A 161 -3.35 -10.66 11.40
C SER A 161 -4.58 -10.08 10.72
N ILE A 162 -5.63 -10.89 10.61
CA ILE A 162 -6.93 -10.46 10.10
C ILE A 162 -8.04 -10.70 11.12
N GLU A 163 -8.93 -9.72 11.26
CA GLU A 163 -10.07 -9.79 12.17
C GLU A 163 -11.41 -9.67 11.42
N PRO A 164 -12.36 -10.57 11.65
CA PRO A 164 -13.67 -10.50 11.00
C PRO A 164 -14.59 -9.46 11.65
N ARG A 165 -15.31 -8.73 10.79
CA ARG A 165 -16.34 -7.76 11.16
C ARG A 165 -17.59 -7.98 10.33
N GLU A 166 -18.74 -8.09 10.99
CA GLU A 166 -20.05 -8.07 10.32
C GLU A 166 -20.46 -6.62 10.08
N GLN A 167 -20.58 -6.22 8.82
CA GLN A 167 -21.15 -4.93 8.45
C GLN A 167 -22.61 -5.09 8.03
N LYS A 168 -23.41 -4.05 8.30
CA LYS A 168 -24.79 -3.96 7.82
C LYS A 168 -25.03 -2.69 7.05
N ILE A 169 -25.95 -2.70 6.10
CA ILE A 169 -26.37 -1.50 5.40
C ILE A 169 -27.39 -0.74 6.27
N GLY A 170 -27.10 0.52 6.59
CA GLY A 170 -28.00 1.37 7.34
C GLY A 170 -29.14 1.92 6.48
N LYS A 171 -30.14 2.53 7.12
CA LYS A 171 -31.28 3.19 6.43
C LYS A 171 -30.88 4.28 5.42
N SER A 172 -29.66 4.81 5.54
CA SER A 172 -29.07 5.79 4.61
C SER A 172 -28.36 5.16 3.41
N GLY A 173 -28.37 3.83 3.27
CA GLY A 173 -27.65 3.10 2.22
C GLY A 173 -26.15 2.98 2.44
N ARG A 174 -25.63 3.36 3.63
CA ARG A 174 -24.21 3.25 3.96
C ARG A 174 -23.93 2.04 4.84
N TRP A 175 -22.80 1.37 4.59
CA TRP A 175 -22.30 0.31 5.46
C TRP A 175 -21.90 0.86 6.83
N THR A 176 -22.19 0.11 7.89
CA THR A 176 -21.68 0.40 9.23
C THR A 176 -20.18 0.10 9.31
N LYS A 177 -19.48 0.60 10.35
CA LYS A 177 -18.10 0.18 10.64
C LYS A 177 -17.99 -1.33 10.93
N GLY A 178 -19.09 -1.95 11.31
CA GLY A 178 -19.18 -3.38 11.54
C GLY A 178 -18.82 -3.80 12.97
N ARG A 179 -19.50 -4.86 13.42
CA ARG A 179 -19.35 -5.46 14.74
C ARG A 179 -18.29 -6.57 14.69
N PRO A 180 -17.37 -6.66 15.68
CA PRO A 180 -16.47 -7.81 15.80
C PRO A 180 -17.24 -9.14 15.81
N VAL A 181 -16.79 -10.09 15.01
CA VAL A 181 -17.29 -11.48 15.03
C VAL A 181 -16.25 -12.35 15.73
N ALA A 182 -16.68 -13.11 16.73
CA ALA A 182 -15.77 -14.02 17.42
C ALA A 182 -15.42 -15.20 16.50
N LEU A 183 -14.14 -15.56 16.39
CA LEU A 183 -13.68 -16.71 15.59
C LEU A 183 -14.37 -18.02 15.98
N LYS A 184 -14.58 -18.23 17.28
CA LYS A 184 -15.35 -19.37 17.80
C LYS A 184 -16.74 -19.50 17.16
N ARG A 185 -17.42 -18.38 16.87
CA ARG A 185 -18.73 -18.40 16.19
C ARG A 185 -18.58 -18.77 14.71
N LEU A 186 -17.52 -18.31 14.04
CA LEU A 186 -17.24 -18.70 12.66
C LEU A 186 -16.86 -20.17 12.52
N VAL A 187 -16.39 -20.82 13.60
CA VAL A 187 -16.17 -22.28 13.63
C VAL A 187 -17.47 -23.02 13.96
N ASN A 188 -18.16 -22.63 15.03
CA ASN A 188 -19.26 -23.42 15.60
C ASN A 188 -20.64 -23.12 15.01
N GLU A 189 -20.83 -21.90 14.50
CA GLU A 189 -22.12 -21.35 14.10
C GLU A 189 -22.04 -20.79 12.66
N ARG A 190 -21.18 -21.36 11.81
CA ARG A 190 -20.93 -20.83 10.46
C ARG A 190 -22.20 -20.70 9.64
N ASP A 191 -23.08 -21.70 9.71
CA ASP A 191 -24.34 -21.73 8.97
C ASP A 191 -25.34 -20.66 9.44
N SER A 192 -25.09 -20.00 10.59
CA SER A 192 -25.91 -18.86 11.05
C SER A 192 -25.63 -17.57 10.29
N PHE A 193 -24.55 -17.53 9.50
CA PHE A 193 -24.17 -16.38 8.68
C PHE A 193 -24.55 -16.64 7.22
N ASP A 194 -25.79 -16.28 6.87
CA ASP A 194 -26.36 -16.46 5.53
C ASP A 194 -25.65 -15.65 4.45
N TYR A 195 -24.86 -14.64 4.85
CA TYR A 195 -24.16 -13.70 3.98
C TYR A 195 -22.70 -14.04 3.65
N LEU A 196 -22.14 -15.14 4.17
CA LEU A 196 -20.75 -15.50 3.90
C LEU A 196 -20.57 -15.94 2.44
N THR A 197 -19.56 -15.39 1.80
CA THR A 197 -19.16 -15.82 0.45
C THR A 197 -18.24 -17.04 0.52
N ASP A 198 -18.03 -17.69 -0.63
CA ASP A 198 -17.02 -18.75 -0.74
C ASP A 198 -15.62 -18.30 -0.35
N GLN A 199 -15.30 -17.01 -0.56
CA GLN A 199 -14.00 -16.46 -0.19
C GLN A 199 -13.88 -16.22 1.32
N ASP A 200 -14.96 -15.77 1.97
CA ASP A 200 -15.03 -15.71 3.44
C ASP A 200 -14.86 -17.11 4.04
N ASN A 201 -15.52 -18.11 3.45
CA ASN A 201 -15.44 -19.50 3.89
C ASN A 201 -14.01 -20.07 3.79
N ARG A 202 -13.24 -19.69 2.76
CA ARG A 202 -11.82 -20.07 2.63
C ARG A 202 -10.99 -19.54 3.80
N ILE A 203 -11.20 -18.28 4.19
CA ILE A 203 -10.51 -17.67 5.33
C ILE A 203 -10.94 -18.35 6.63
N CYS A 204 -12.25 -18.56 6.82
CA CYS A 204 -12.76 -19.22 8.01
C CYS A 204 -12.27 -20.67 8.16
N ASN A 205 -11.90 -21.34 7.07
CA ASN A 205 -11.29 -22.68 7.10
C ASN A 205 -9.84 -22.68 7.60
N GLN A 206 -9.20 -21.52 7.71
CA GLN A 206 -7.85 -21.37 8.27
C GLN A 206 -7.88 -20.98 9.76
N ILE A 207 -9.04 -21.03 10.42
CA ILE A 207 -9.13 -20.77 11.86
C ILE A 207 -8.49 -21.95 12.60
N GLU A 208 -7.42 -21.68 13.33
CA GLU A 208 -6.76 -22.66 14.16
C GLU A 208 -7.37 -22.69 15.57
N VAL A 209 -7.40 -23.87 16.18
CA VAL A 209 -7.94 -24.08 17.52
C VAL A 209 -6.90 -24.77 18.37
N GLU A 210 -6.33 -24.03 19.31
CA GLU A 210 -5.40 -24.55 20.31
C GLU A 210 -6.13 -24.88 21.61
N TYR A 211 -5.73 -25.98 22.24
CA TYR A 211 -6.31 -26.43 23.50
C TYR A 211 -5.28 -26.35 24.60
N GLU A 212 -5.48 -25.43 25.53
CA GLU A 212 -4.63 -25.32 26.71
C GLU A 212 -5.17 -26.26 27.80
N GLN A 213 -4.33 -27.23 28.19
CA GLN A 213 -4.61 -28.09 29.34
C GLN A 213 -4.08 -27.44 30.60
N SER A 214 -4.98 -27.00 31.49
CA SER A 214 -4.58 -26.54 32.82
C SER A 214 -4.35 -27.73 33.74
N TYR A 215 -3.15 -27.82 34.34
CA TYR A 215 -2.79 -28.90 35.27
C TYR A 215 -3.60 -28.88 36.59
N TYR A 216 -4.27 -27.76 36.90
CA TYR A 216 -5.01 -27.55 38.16
C TYR A 216 -6.52 -27.37 37.99
N ASN A 217 -7.03 -27.28 36.75
CA ASN A 217 -8.45 -27.09 36.47
C ASN A 217 -8.92 -28.17 35.50
N TYR A 218 -10.04 -28.81 35.82
CA TYR A 218 -10.71 -29.82 34.97
C TYR A 218 -11.32 -29.23 33.67
N GLY A 219 -10.95 -28.01 33.30
CA GLY A 219 -11.45 -27.26 32.15
C GLY A 219 -10.40 -27.20 31.03
N ARG A 220 -10.85 -27.45 29.81
CA ARG A 220 -10.08 -27.24 28.58
C ARG A 220 -10.41 -25.84 28.06
N THR A 221 -9.42 -24.94 27.99
CA THR A 221 -9.59 -23.62 27.38
C THR A 221 -9.27 -23.73 25.89
N GLU A 222 -10.17 -23.22 25.06
CA GLU A 222 -10.01 -23.19 23.60
C GLU A 222 -9.55 -21.78 23.19
N HIS A 223 -8.43 -21.71 22.48
CA HIS A 223 -7.92 -20.48 21.87
C HIS A 223 -8.09 -20.57 20.36
N PHE A 224 -8.65 -19.51 19.75
CA PHE A 224 -8.91 -19.45 18.31
C PHE A 224 -8.05 -18.35 17.69
N SER A 225 -7.33 -18.65 16.61
CA SER A 225 -6.46 -17.71 15.92
C SER A 225 -6.63 -17.77 14.41
N LEU A 226 -6.27 -16.67 13.74
CA LEU A 226 -6.10 -16.58 12.30
C LEU A 226 -4.68 -16.09 12.03
N GLU A 227 -3.85 -16.97 11.48
CA GLU A 227 -2.43 -16.69 11.25
C GLU A 227 -2.13 -16.51 9.75
N ASN A 228 -0.90 -16.78 9.34
CA ASN A 228 -0.41 -16.49 7.99
C ASN A 228 -1.19 -17.20 6.88
N ASP A 229 -1.68 -18.42 7.11
CA ASP A 229 -2.45 -19.17 6.12
C ASP A 229 -3.79 -18.49 5.81
N ALA A 230 -4.37 -17.78 6.78
CA ALA A 230 -5.57 -17.00 6.57
C ALA A 230 -5.35 -15.82 5.61
N LEU A 231 -4.15 -15.22 5.61
CA LEU A 231 -3.79 -14.16 4.66
C LEU A 231 -3.64 -14.70 3.24
N ILE A 232 -3.10 -15.92 3.11
CA ILE A 232 -3.00 -16.60 1.81
C ILE A 232 -4.42 -16.90 1.30
N ALA A 233 -5.33 -17.36 2.17
CA ALA A 233 -6.72 -17.58 1.83
C ALA A 233 -7.48 -16.29 1.46
N ALA A 234 -7.03 -15.14 1.95
CA ALA A 234 -7.59 -13.82 1.65
C ALA A 234 -7.08 -13.20 0.33
N ILE A 235 -6.20 -13.87 -0.42
CA ILE A 235 -5.74 -13.40 -1.74
C ILE A 235 -6.94 -13.23 -2.67
N GLY A 236 -7.06 -12.05 -3.28
CA GLY A 236 -8.17 -11.72 -4.18
C GLY A 236 -9.52 -11.44 -3.48
N HIS A 237 -9.56 -11.35 -2.15
CA HIS A 237 -10.79 -11.11 -1.41
C HIS A 237 -11.30 -9.65 -1.58
N PRO A 238 -12.58 -9.40 -1.92
CA PRO A 238 -13.10 -8.08 -2.27
C PRO A 238 -13.30 -7.16 -1.05
N HIS A 239 -13.32 -7.73 0.16
CA HIS A 239 -13.68 -7.04 1.40
C HIS A 239 -12.62 -7.17 2.50
N VAL A 240 -11.37 -6.88 2.17
CA VAL A 240 -10.29 -6.70 3.14
C VAL A 240 -10.02 -5.21 3.31
N TYR A 241 -9.78 -4.74 4.54
CA TYR A 241 -9.54 -3.33 4.84
C TYR A 241 -8.44 -3.19 5.89
N TRP A 242 -7.76 -2.04 5.93
CA TRP A 242 -6.84 -1.76 7.04
C TRP A 242 -7.60 -1.59 8.35
N ALA A 243 -7.14 -2.23 9.42
CA ALA A 243 -7.79 -2.14 10.74
C ALA A 243 -7.85 -0.71 11.29
N ASN A 244 -6.84 0.11 10.96
CA ASN A 244 -6.74 1.51 11.36
C ASN A 244 -7.46 2.49 10.41
N ALA A 245 -8.16 2.01 9.38
CA ALA A 245 -8.89 2.89 8.47
C ALA A 245 -10.03 3.62 9.19
N GLU A 246 -10.20 4.91 8.89
CA GLU A 246 -11.29 5.70 9.45
C GLU A 246 -12.67 5.21 8.94
N LYS A 247 -12.71 4.71 7.69
CA LYS A 247 -13.86 4.16 6.98
C LYS A 247 -13.45 2.94 6.14
N TYR A 248 -14.40 2.05 5.89
CA TYR A 248 -14.19 0.79 5.16
C TYR A 248 -14.86 0.82 3.78
N ASP A 249 -14.58 1.88 3.04
CA ASP A 249 -15.16 2.13 1.72
C ASP A 249 -14.22 1.66 0.59
N THR A 250 -12.92 1.61 0.87
CA THR A 250 -11.87 1.24 -0.10
C THR A 250 -11.15 -0.03 0.33
N PRO A 251 -11.43 -1.19 -0.28
CA PRO A 251 -10.78 -2.44 0.09
C PRO A 251 -9.32 -2.47 -0.37
N ILE A 252 -8.52 -3.30 0.28
CA ILE A 252 -7.13 -3.59 -0.08
C ILE A 252 -7.06 -4.93 -0.82
N THR A 253 -6.11 -5.03 -1.75
CA THR A 253 -5.86 -6.26 -2.48
C THR A 253 -4.63 -6.97 -1.91
N ILE A 254 -4.80 -8.24 -1.56
CA ILE A 254 -3.70 -9.13 -1.15
C ILE A 254 -3.30 -9.96 -2.36
N ASN A 255 -2.00 -9.94 -2.69
CA ASN A 255 -1.41 -10.69 -3.79
C ASN A 255 -0.20 -11.50 -3.29
N LYS A 256 0.02 -12.68 -3.86
CA LYS A 256 1.23 -13.46 -3.63
C LYS A 256 2.31 -13.06 -4.62
N SER A 257 3.52 -12.77 -4.12
CA SER A 257 4.72 -12.62 -4.94
C SER A 257 5.74 -13.70 -4.62
N GLU A 258 6.59 -14.03 -5.58
CA GLU A 258 7.73 -14.91 -5.32
C GLU A 258 8.80 -14.15 -4.53
N PRO A 259 9.44 -14.79 -3.54
CA PRO A 259 10.55 -14.18 -2.82
C PRO A 259 11.71 -13.95 -3.79
N GLN A 260 12.06 -12.68 -4.00
CA GLN A 260 13.16 -12.31 -4.87
C GLN A 260 14.44 -12.18 -4.05
N LEU A 261 15.44 -13.02 -4.36
CA LEU A 261 16.78 -12.90 -3.80
C LEU A 261 17.48 -11.70 -4.45
N LEU A 262 17.71 -10.65 -3.68
CA LEU A 262 18.59 -9.56 -4.08
C LEU A 262 20.03 -10.05 -3.94
N SER A 263 20.57 -10.69 -4.97
CA SER A 263 21.99 -11.05 -5.01
C SER A 263 22.81 -9.80 -5.31
N GLU A 264 23.55 -9.30 -4.33
CA GLU A 264 24.61 -8.31 -4.55
C GLU A 264 25.78 -9.01 -5.26
N VAL A 265 25.98 -8.71 -6.54
CA VAL A 265 27.21 -9.10 -7.23
C VAL A 265 28.26 -8.03 -6.91
N SER A 266 29.30 -8.45 -6.19
CA SER A 266 30.42 -7.62 -5.69
C SER A 266 31.21 -6.91 -6.79
#